data_AF-A0A4Q6ANM6-F1
#
_entry.id   AF-A0A4Q6ANM6-F1
#
_cell.length_a   1.000
_cell.length_b   1.000
_cell.length_c   1.000
_cell.angle_alpha   90.00
_cell.angle_beta   90.00
_cell.angle_gamma   90.00
#
_symmetry.space_group_name_H-M   'P 1'
#
loop_
_entity.id
_entity.type
_entity.pdbx_description
1 polymer ?
#
loop_
_entity_poly.entity_id
_entity_poly.type
_entity_poly.pdbx_seq_one_letter_code
_entity_poly.pdbx_strand_id
1 'polypeptide(L)'
;KFSEFVKAHLGERDGSIVDIDSDKVLGKHKGFWFHTIGQRKGLGLSGGPWFVVQKDAAKNIVYVSCNESRLDRPQLNFVVGKMHWLDKPENFGRDFHVKIRHGVRTTACRLEDLSDDRMQIHLADPDGGIAPGQYAVIYDGETCIGSGVIE
;
A
#
# COMPACT_ATOMS: atom_id res chain seq x y z
N LYS A 1 -1.26 -11.21 -20.84
CA LYS A 1 -1.56 -9.98 -20.03
C LYS A 1 -1.52 -10.33 -18.55
N PHE A 2 -1.25 -9.38 -17.64
CA PHE A 2 -1.18 -9.66 -16.18
C PHE A 2 -2.44 -10.34 -15.64
N SER A 3 -3.63 -9.90 -16.08
CA SER A 3 -4.91 -10.50 -15.69
C SER A 3 -5.04 -11.97 -16.09
N GLU A 4 -4.53 -12.37 -17.25
CA GLU A 4 -4.56 -13.78 -17.71
C GLU A 4 -3.63 -14.66 -16.87
N PHE A 5 -2.46 -14.14 -16.52
CA PHE A 5 -1.51 -14.84 -15.64
C PHE A 5 -2.12 -15.09 -14.26
N VAL A 6 -2.70 -14.04 -13.64
CA VAL A 6 -3.34 -14.16 -12.33
C VAL A 6 -4.55 -15.10 -12.39
N LYS A 7 -5.37 -15.01 -13.45
CA LYS A 7 -6.51 -15.93 -13.67
C LYS A 7 -6.06 -17.38 -13.78
N ALA A 8 -4.94 -17.67 -14.43
CA ALA A 8 -4.43 -19.04 -14.55
C ALA A 8 -4.00 -19.64 -13.20
N HIS A 9 -3.56 -18.82 -12.24
CA HIS A 9 -3.03 -19.29 -10.96
C HIS A 9 -4.04 -19.22 -9.81
N LEU A 10 -4.85 -18.15 -9.76
CA LEU A 10 -5.80 -17.89 -8.68
C LEU A 10 -7.27 -18.08 -9.09
N GLY A 11 -7.54 -18.25 -10.39
CA GLY A 11 -8.90 -18.35 -10.92
C GLY A 11 -9.69 -17.05 -10.84
N GLU A 12 -11.01 -17.20 -10.88
CA GLU A 12 -11.97 -16.12 -10.68
C GLU A 12 -12.87 -16.46 -9.50
N ARG A 13 -13.18 -15.45 -8.67
CA ARG A 13 -14.11 -15.59 -7.56
C ARG A 13 -15.04 -14.39 -7.51
N ASP A 14 -16.33 -14.64 -7.76
CA ASP A 14 -17.33 -13.59 -7.72
C ASP A 14 -17.41 -12.95 -6.34
N GLY A 15 -17.31 -11.62 -6.32
CA GLY A 15 -17.42 -10.79 -5.12
C GLY A 15 -18.20 -9.52 -5.40
N SER A 16 -18.58 -8.81 -4.35
CA SER A 16 -19.41 -7.59 -4.46
C SER A 16 -18.54 -6.34 -4.59
N ILE A 17 -18.96 -5.41 -5.45
CA ILE A 17 -18.45 -4.05 -5.44
C ILE A 17 -19.43 -3.18 -4.65
N VAL A 18 -18.95 -2.56 -3.57
CA VAL A 18 -19.78 -1.82 -2.59
C VAL A 18 -19.34 -0.37 -2.52
N ASP A 19 -20.29 0.56 -2.55
CA ASP A 19 -20.03 1.95 -2.21
C ASP A 19 -19.73 2.08 -0.72
N ILE A 20 -18.54 2.52 -0.36
CA ILE A 20 -18.13 2.63 1.05
C ILE A 20 -18.92 3.71 1.80
N ASP A 21 -19.47 4.70 1.09
CA ASP A 21 -20.17 5.84 1.70
C ASP A 21 -21.63 5.52 2.01
N SER A 22 -22.27 4.67 1.20
CA SER A 22 -23.69 4.29 1.36
C SER A 22 -23.93 2.83 1.74
N ASP A 23 -22.87 2.01 1.78
CA ASP A 23 -22.89 0.55 1.93
C ASP A 23 -23.75 -0.17 0.85
N LYS A 24 -24.05 0.53 -0.25
CA LYS A 24 -24.84 -0.01 -1.35
C LYS A 24 -24.00 -0.90 -2.25
N VAL A 25 -24.49 -2.10 -2.54
CA VAL A 25 -23.89 -2.95 -3.58
C VAL A 25 -24.17 -2.33 -4.96
N LEU A 26 -23.09 -1.96 -5.66
CA LEU A 26 -23.15 -1.34 -6.99
C LEU A 26 -22.97 -2.34 -8.13
N GLY A 27 -22.33 -3.48 -7.86
CA GLY A 27 -22.03 -4.47 -8.89
C GLY A 27 -21.28 -5.68 -8.35
N LYS A 28 -20.70 -6.45 -9.27
CA LYS A 28 -19.88 -7.63 -8.97
C LYS A 28 -18.53 -7.57 -9.68
N HIS A 29 -17.53 -8.23 -9.12
CA HIS A 29 -16.22 -8.41 -9.74
C HIS A 29 -15.81 -9.89 -9.75
N LYS A 30 -14.77 -10.23 -10.52
CA LYS A 30 -14.26 -11.60 -10.72
C LYS A 30 -13.13 -12.02 -9.76
N GLY A 31 -12.98 -11.33 -8.65
CA GLY A 31 -11.94 -11.57 -7.65
C GLY A 31 -11.21 -10.28 -7.28
N PHE A 32 -10.97 -10.04 -5.99
CA PHE A 32 -10.42 -8.77 -5.52
C PHE A 32 -8.95 -8.56 -5.97
N TRP A 33 -8.25 -9.64 -6.33
CA TRP A 33 -6.87 -9.61 -6.85
C TRP A 33 -6.75 -9.01 -8.26
N PHE A 34 -7.87 -8.84 -8.99
CA PHE A 34 -7.87 -8.10 -10.24
C PHE A 34 -8.03 -6.58 -10.05
N HIS A 35 -8.14 -6.14 -8.79
CA HIS A 35 -8.36 -4.74 -8.44
C HIS A 35 -7.22 -4.16 -7.61
N THR A 36 -6.89 -2.90 -7.91
CA THR A 36 -5.85 -2.13 -7.20
C THR A 36 -6.49 -0.91 -6.56
N ILE A 37 -6.08 -0.55 -5.35
CA ILE A 37 -6.51 0.70 -4.72
C ILE A 37 -6.10 1.87 -5.64
N GLY A 38 -7.00 2.84 -5.83
CA GLY A 38 -6.86 3.94 -6.80
C GLY A 38 -7.31 3.60 -8.23
N GLN A 39 -7.68 2.36 -8.53
CA GLN A 39 -8.18 1.99 -9.84
C GLN A 39 -9.48 2.74 -10.17
N ARG A 40 -9.50 3.40 -11.32
CA ARG A 40 -10.69 4.07 -11.88
C ARG A 40 -11.33 3.33 -13.06
N LYS A 41 -10.53 2.68 -13.91
CA LYS A 41 -11.00 2.01 -15.14
C LYS A 41 -11.29 0.53 -14.89
N GLY A 42 -12.22 -0.05 -15.66
CA GLY A 42 -12.48 -1.50 -15.63
C GLY A 42 -13.33 -1.98 -14.45
N LEU A 43 -14.06 -1.08 -13.78
CA LEU A 43 -15.00 -1.43 -12.69
C LEU A 43 -16.39 -1.84 -13.21
N GLY A 44 -16.73 -1.47 -14.44
CA GLY A 44 -18.04 -1.80 -15.03
C GLY A 44 -19.23 -1.10 -14.36
N LEU A 45 -18.99 -0.03 -13.60
CA LEU A 45 -20.01 0.72 -12.87
C LEU A 45 -20.41 2.00 -13.62
N SER A 46 -21.69 2.33 -13.57
CA SER A 46 -22.22 3.64 -13.98
C SER A 46 -22.33 4.60 -12.78
N GLY A 47 -22.55 5.89 -13.04
CA GLY A 47 -22.95 6.85 -11.99
C GLY A 47 -21.82 7.60 -11.29
N GLY A 48 -20.58 7.54 -11.79
CA GLY A 48 -19.53 8.46 -11.33
C GLY A 48 -18.14 8.04 -11.76
N PRO A 49 -17.12 8.89 -11.56
CA PRO A 49 -15.77 8.39 -11.43
C PRO A 49 -15.71 7.57 -10.13
N TRP A 50 -15.81 6.25 -10.26
CA TRP A 50 -15.60 5.34 -9.14
C TRP A 50 -14.12 5.05 -8.98
N PHE A 51 -13.65 5.08 -7.74
CA PHE A 51 -12.29 4.71 -7.37
C PHE A 51 -12.33 3.56 -6.38
N VAL A 52 -11.50 2.53 -6.58
CA VAL A 52 -11.30 1.50 -5.56
C VAL A 52 -10.57 2.10 -4.38
N VAL A 53 -11.22 2.19 -3.23
CA VAL A 53 -10.64 2.82 -2.03
C VAL A 53 -10.20 1.81 -0.97
N GLN A 54 -10.78 0.61 -0.98
CA GLN A 54 -10.44 -0.44 -0.02
C GLN A 54 -10.77 -1.82 -0.59
N LYS A 55 -10.08 -2.86 -0.10
CA LYS A 55 -10.36 -4.26 -0.43
C LYS A 55 -10.46 -5.07 0.86
N ASP A 56 -11.48 -5.92 0.95
CA ASP A 56 -11.62 -6.90 2.03
C ASP A 56 -11.43 -8.30 1.44
N ALA A 57 -10.25 -8.87 1.67
CA ALA A 57 -9.88 -10.19 1.15
C ALA A 57 -10.67 -11.32 1.83
N ALA A 58 -11.03 -11.16 3.11
CA ALA A 58 -11.77 -12.16 3.86
C ALA A 58 -13.21 -12.27 3.37
N LYS A 59 -13.86 -11.14 3.11
CA LYS A 59 -15.23 -11.06 2.59
C LYS A 59 -15.31 -11.11 1.06
N ASN A 60 -14.18 -11.02 0.36
CA ASN A 60 -14.12 -10.85 -1.10
C ASN A 60 -14.97 -9.66 -1.58
N ILE A 61 -14.73 -8.49 -0.97
CA ILE A 61 -15.43 -7.23 -1.30
C ILE A 61 -14.42 -6.21 -1.81
N VAL A 62 -14.80 -5.50 -2.88
CA VAL A 62 -14.09 -4.31 -3.37
C VAL A 62 -14.92 -3.08 -3.02
N TYR A 63 -14.38 -2.21 -2.19
CA TYR A 63 -15.03 -0.96 -1.81
C TYR A 63 -14.63 0.16 -2.77
N VAL A 64 -15.62 0.91 -3.23
CA VAL A 64 -15.44 2.06 -4.11
C VAL A 64 -16.03 3.33 -3.52
N SER A 65 -15.57 4.48 -3.98
CA SER A 65 -16.15 5.78 -3.66
C SER A 65 -16.04 6.72 -4.86
N CYS A 66 -16.95 7.70 -4.95
CA CYS A 66 -16.81 8.85 -5.85
C CYS A 66 -15.90 9.94 -5.27
N ASN A 67 -15.54 9.86 -3.99
CA ASN A 67 -14.69 10.82 -3.31
C ASN A 67 -13.21 10.38 -3.42
N GLU A 68 -12.49 10.98 -4.37
CA GLU A 68 -11.06 10.71 -4.62
C GLU A 68 -10.18 10.98 -3.38
N SER A 69 -10.56 11.91 -2.49
CA SER A 69 -9.79 12.19 -1.26
C SER A 69 -9.69 11.00 -0.31
N ARG A 70 -10.54 9.96 -0.47
CA ARG A 70 -10.40 8.71 0.28
C ARG A 70 -9.17 7.89 -0.12
N LEU A 71 -8.62 8.12 -1.32
CA LEU A 71 -7.35 7.53 -1.76
C LEU A 71 -6.16 8.22 -1.10
N ASP A 72 -6.24 9.53 -0.92
CA ASP A 72 -5.22 10.33 -0.27
C ASP A 72 -5.43 10.31 1.25
N ARG A 73 -5.03 9.20 1.86
CA ARG A 73 -4.68 9.17 3.29
C ARG A 73 -3.16 9.17 3.41
N PRO A 74 -2.50 10.30 3.18
CA PRO A 74 -1.06 10.34 3.31
C PRO A 74 -0.73 10.07 4.78
N GLN A 75 0.04 9.02 5.01
CA GLN A 75 0.41 8.60 6.35
C GLN A 75 1.76 9.21 6.69
N LEU A 76 1.92 9.60 7.96
CA LEU A 76 3.20 10.05 8.50
C LEU A 76 3.99 8.88 9.09
N ASN A 77 3.33 7.80 9.48
CA ASN A 77 3.98 6.70 10.18
C ASN A 77 3.51 5.36 9.60
N PHE A 78 4.41 4.38 9.55
CA PHE A 78 4.09 3.00 9.18
C PHE A 78 5.10 2.04 9.77
N VAL A 79 4.69 0.78 9.94
CA VAL A 79 5.54 -0.29 10.45
C VAL A 79 6.18 -1.05 9.29
N VAL A 80 7.46 -1.34 9.44
CA VAL A 80 8.22 -2.20 8.55
C VAL A 80 8.69 -3.40 9.35
N GLY A 81 8.28 -4.58 8.92
CA GLY A 81 8.71 -5.84 9.51
C GLY A 81 9.76 -6.57 8.69
N LYS A 82 10.37 -7.59 9.29
CA LYS A 82 11.40 -8.44 8.67
C LYS A 82 12.56 -7.61 8.13
N MET A 83 13.06 -6.68 8.94
CA MET A 83 14.18 -5.83 8.56
C MET A 83 15.43 -6.66 8.27
N HIS A 84 15.99 -6.44 7.07
CA HIS A 84 17.27 -6.95 6.65
C HIS A 84 18.27 -5.79 6.56
N TRP A 85 19.29 -5.82 7.41
CA TRP A 85 20.33 -4.79 7.47
C TRP A 85 21.55 -5.20 6.65
N LEU A 86 22.06 -4.27 5.85
CA LEU A 86 23.37 -4.34 5.22
C LEU A 86 24.43 -3.72 6.13
N ASP A 87 24.08 -2.60 6.76
CA ASP A 87 24.89 -1.90 7.74
C ASP A 87 23.96 -1.31 8.81
N LYS A 88 23.79 -2.01 9.92
CA LYS A 88 22.81 -1.62 10.96
C LYS A 88 23.39 -0.43 11.75
N PRO A 89 22.69 0.73 11.78
CA PRO A 89 23.18 1.88 12.51
C PRO A 89 23.09 1.63 14.03
N GLU A 90 24.09 2.09 14.77
CA GLU A 90 24.11 2.02 16.24
C GLU A 90 23.10 2.98 16.89
N ASN A 91 22.76 4.06 16.18
CA ASN A 91 21.84 5.10 16.64
C ASN A 91 20.76 5.37 15.59
N PHE A 92 19.50 5.13 15.96
CA PHE A 92 18.31 5.37 15.14
C PHE A 92 17.74 6.80 15.27
N GLY A 93 18.21 7.59 16.24
CA GLY A 93 17.72 8.96 16.51
C GLY A 93 18.22 10.04 15.54
N ARG A 94 18.90 9.65 14.46
CA ARG A 94 19.35 10.54 13.38
C ARG A 94 18.38 10.51 12.20
N ASP A 95 18.53 11.47 11.30
CA ASP A 95 17.68 11.53 10.10
C ASP A 95 18.19 10.55 9.03
N PHE A 96 17.26 9.78 8.47
CA PHE A 96 17.48 8.82 7.40
C PHE A 96 16.58 9.17 6.21
N HIS A 97 16.77 8.46 5.10
CA HIS A 97 15.87 8.54 3.96
C HIS A 97 15.24 7.18 3.71
N VAL A 98 13.94 7.16 3.41
CA VAL A 98 13.22 5.94 3.05
C VAL A 98 12.68 6.03 1.63
N LYS A 99 12.74 4.90 0.93
CA LYS A 99 12.13 4.68 -0.37
C LYS A 99 11.08 3.58 -0.25
N ILE A 100 9.82 3.96 -0.42
CA ILE A 100 8.65 3.07 -0.25
C ILE A 100 8.09 2.55 -1.58
N ARG A 101 8.60 3.04 -2.72
CA ARG A 101 8.18 2.63 -4.07
C ARG A 101 9.31 2.77 -5.07
N HIS A 102 9.21 2.07 -6.19
CA HIS A 102 10.15 2.23 -7.30
C HIS A 102 10.14 3.66 -7.85
N GLY A 103 11.32 4.26 -8.02
CA GLY A 103 11.49 5.65 -8.45
C GLY A 103 12.75 6.30 -7.89
N VAL A 104 12.94 7.59 -8.15
CA VAL A 104 14.11 8.35 -7.65
C VAL A 104 13.83 8.98 -6.28
N ARG A 105 12.55 9.20 -5.96
CA ARG A 105 12.14 9.91 -4.75
C ARG A 105 12.38 9.07 -3.49
N THR A 106 13.11 9.66 -2.56
CA THR A 106 13.22 9.27 -1.16
C THR A 106 12.55 10.34 -0.29
N THR A 107 12.09 9.94 0.90
CA THR A 107 11.50 10.85 1.88
C THR A 107 12.34 10.82 3.15
N ALA A 108 12.64 11.97 3.74
CA ALA A 108 13.32 12.05 5.03
C ALA A 108 12.47 11.37 6.10
N CYS A 109 13.11 10.63 6.99
CA CYS A 109 12.44 9.85 8.02
C CYS A 109 13.30 9.63 9.26
N ARG A 110 12.65 9.24 10.36
CA ARG A 110 13.28 8.72 11.57
C ARG A 110 12.83 7.30 11.82
N LEU A 111 13.70 6.54 12.48
CA LEU A 111 13.48 5.13 12.77
C LEU A 111 13.30 4.95 14.28
N GLU A 112 12.31 4.16 14.67
CA GLU A 112 12.12 3.72 16.05
C GLU A 112 12.06 2.19 16.07
N ASP A 113 12.86 1.57 16.93
CA ASP A 113 12.92 0.11 17.06
C ASP A 113 11.74 -0.40 17.88
N LEU A 114 10.92 -1.26 17.29
CA LEU A 114 9.72 -1.85 17.91
C LEU A 114 9.93 -3.28 18.40
N SER A 115 11.18 -3.78 18.43
CA SER A 115 11.58 -5.16 18.65
C SER A 115 11.10 -6.17 17.58
N ASP A 116 11.66 -7.39 17.60
CA ASP A 116 11.33 -8.49 16.67
C ASP A 116 11.57 -8.17 15.18
N ASP A 117 12.68 -7.52 14.85
CA ASP A 117 13.03 -7.08 13.49
C ASP A 117 11.99 -6.16 12.85
N ARG A 118 11.23 -5.43 13.68
CA ARG A 118 10.28 -4.40 13.25
C ARG A 118 10.77 -3.01 13.59
N MET A 119 10.56 -2.09 12.68
CA MET A 119 10.86 -0.67 12.84
C MET A 119 9.60 0.15 12.55
N GLN A 120 9.33 1.13 13.39
CA GLN A 120 8.42 2.21 13.07
C GLN A 120 9.19 3.25 12.25
N ILE A 121 8.63 3.64 11.10
CA ILE A 121 9.18 4.70 10.25
C ILE A 121 8.32 5.94 10.42
N HIS A 122 8.93 7.05 10.81
CA HIS A 122 8.30 8.37 10.89
C HIS A 122 8.76 9.23 9.73
N LEU A 123 7.89 9.52 8.77
CA LEU A 123 8.16 10.40 7.65
C LEU A 123 8.14 11.87 8.06
N ALA A 124 9.03 12.66 7.48
CA ALA A 124 9.01 14.12 7.62
C ALA A 124 7.81 14.74 6.88
N ASP A 125 7.44 14.17 5.73
CA ASP A 125 6.30 14.60 4.92
C ASP A 125 5.31 13.44 4.73
N PRO A 126 3.99 13.68 4.81
CA PRO A 126 2.98 12.65 4.56
C PRO A 126 3.11 12.03 3.15
N ASP A 127 3.05 10.70 3.03
CA ASP A 127 3.05 10.01 1.72
C ASP A 127 1.85 9.05 1.59
N GLY A 128 1.06 9.20 0.52
CA GLY A 128 -0.06 8.30 0.19
C GLY A 128 0.37 7.01 -0.52
N GLY A 129 1.66 6.87 -0.82
CA GLY A 129 2.25 5.71 -1.50
C GLY A 129 2.64 4.55 -0.59
N ILE A 130 2.30 4.60 0.70
CA ILE A 130 2.58 3.52 1.65
C ILE A 130 1.59 2.37 1.41
N ALA A 131 2.09 1.22 0.95
CA ALA A 131 1.26 0.06 0.63
C ALA A 131 1.81 -1.23 1.31
N PRO A 132 0.98 -1.94 2.09
CA PRO A 132 1.34 -3.23 2.68
C PRO A 132 1.86 -4.23 1.65
N GLY A 133 2.90 -4.98 2.03
CA GLY A 133 3.58 -5.96 1.17
C GLY A 133 4.61 -5.38 0.20
N GLN A 134 4.71 -4.05 0.07
CA GLN A 134 5.85 -3.44 -0.62
C GLN A 134 7.07 -3.35 0.31
N TYR A 135 8.23 -3.07 -0.26
CA TYR A 135 9.46 -2.89 0.50
C TYR A 135 9.70 -1.42 0.84
N ALA A 136 10.08 -1.17 2.08
CA ALA A 136 10.71 0.06 2.51
C ALA A 136 12.22 -0.13 2.51
N VAL A 137 12.95 0.69 1.76
CA VAL A 137 14.41 0.67 1.69
C VAL A 137 14.95 1.90 2.42
N ILE A 138 15.86 1.69 3.36
CA ILE A 138 16.43 2.72 4.23
C ILE A 138 17.81 3.11 3.73
N TYR A 139 18.05 4.42 3.69
CA TYR A 139 19.29 5.04 3.24
C TYR A 139 19.85 5.97 4.33
N ASP A 140 21.17 5.94 4.47
CA ASP A 140 21.97 6.93 5.19
C ASP A 140 22.80 7.70 4.16
N GLY A 141 22.41 8.95 3.91
CA GLY A 141 22.89 9.70 2.74
C GLY A 141 22.58 8.96 1.44
N GLU A 142 23.62 8.59 0.69
CA GLU A 142 23.53 7.84 -0.57
C GLU A 142 23.65 6.31 -0.38
N THR A 143 23.97 5.86 0.84
CA THR A 143 24.23 4.44 1.13
C THR A 143 22.95 3.73 1.51
N CYS A 144 22.64 2.62 0.84
CA CYS A 144 21.56 1.72 1.25
C CYS A 144 22.01 0.91 2.47
N ILE A 145 21.34 1.08 3.60
CA ILE A 145 21.72 0.45 4.88
C ILE A 145 20.83 -0.74 5.26
N GLY A 146 19.64 -0.84 4.67
CA GLY A 146 18.73 -1.95 4.94
C GLY A 146 17.39 -1.83 4.25
N SER A 147 16.55 -2.85 4.41
CA SER A 147 15.19 -2.86 3.87
C SER A 147 14.30 -3.84 4.63
N GLY A 148 12.99 -3.65 4.56
CA GLY A 148 12.01 -4.59 5.10
C GLY A 148 10.66 -4.46 4.41
N VAL A 149 9.70 -5.27 4.83
CA VAL A 149 8.36 -5.32 4.24
C VAL A 149 7.41 -4.42 5.03
N ILE A 150 6.72 -3.52 4.34
CA ILE A 150 5.67 -2.67 4.92
C ILE A 150 4.51 -3.58 5.34
N GLU A 151 4.09 -3.46 6.61
CA GLU A 151 2.96 -4.23 7.19
C GLU A 151 1.59 -3.61 6.89
#